data_AF-A0A3P7NVA5-F1
#
_entry.id   AF-A0A3P7NVA5-F1
#
_cell.length_a   1.000
_cell.length_b   1.000
_cell.length_c   1.000
_cell.angle_alpha   90.00
_cell.angle_beta   90.00
_cell.angle_gamma   90.00
#
_symmetry.space_group_name_H-M   'P 1'
#
loop_
_entity.id
_entity.type
_entity.pdbx_description
1 polymer ?
#
loop_
_entity_poly.entity_id
_entity_poly.type
_entity_poly.pdbx_seq_one_letter_code
_entity_poly.pdbx_strand_id
1 'polypeptide(L)'
;MSSSYIMHREGENDFTPVISNNFWNSLRMYVMRKADADYFSEYFCGDRETNTGFDESSFLRRLTEELGCQILFFDDNYMPETLEVLSFAEYVYRFISVPISTEYDNYHRIYYHTKFDSKKGRYEFTVQLNDMFKKFKHPYEIKQGKISRIHSKVLDDRVDSFEFSNDKSLNGQLKKAIAFFREPNGDKKLEALGILANILERIKTYEGDNKKRSIEEILYFISTDSKLIGMLDNHIKSITMISNECNIRHKELSKIGVNDERVQEFLFYSYYNIIRLILDCYKEKKNTIGNP
;
A
#
# COMPACT_ATOMS: atom_id res chain seq x y z
N MET A 1 9.07 -37.94 34.60
CA MET A 1 7.59 -38.05 34.51
C MET A 1 7.03 -36.63 34.39
N SER A 2 7.16 -36.06 33.19
CA SER A 2 6.06 -35.76 32.25
C SER A 2 5.04 -34.76 32.79
N SER A 3 5.41 -33.47 32.74
CA SER A 3 4.46 -32.37 32.63
C SER A 3 4.24 -32.13 31.13
N SER A 4 3.46 -33.00 30.50
CA SER A 4 3.14 -32.94 29.09
C SER A 4 1.69 -32.50 28.91
N TYR A 5 1.48 -31.57 27.98
CA TYR A 5 0.27 -31.44 27.17
C TYR A 5 -1.01 -30.94 27.86
N ILE A 6 -1.09 -29.60 28.02
CA ILE A 6 -2.32 -28.79 28.01
C ILE A 6 -1.85 -27.42 27.49
N MET A 7 -2.31 -26.78 26.40
CA MET A 7 -3.32 -26.99 25.38
C MET A 7 -2.88 -26.16 24.16
N HIS A 8 -3.11 -26.68 22.96
CA HIS A 8 -3.47 -25.93 21.76
C HIS A 8 -3.00 -24.46 21.66
N ARG A 9 -1.85 -24.22 20.99
CA ARG A 9 -1.66 -23.00 20.19
C ARG A 9 -2.59 -23.10 18.97
N GLU A 10 -3.86 -22.79 19.17
CA GLU A 10 -4.81 -22.57 18.10
C GLU A 10 -4.52 -21.23 17.42
N GLY A 11 -4.32 -21.28 16.10
CA GLY A 11 -4.35 -20.12 15.21
C GLY A 11 -3.01 -19.42 15.00
N GLU A 12 -2.44 -19.60 13.81
CA GLU A 12 -1.40 -18.71 13.29
C GLU A 12 -1.84 -17.24 13.36
N ASN A 13 -0.88 -16.39 13.71
CA ASN A 13 -1.00 -14.94 13.84
C ASN A 13 -1.20 -14.27 12.47
N ASP A 14 -2.34 -14.47 11.83
CA ASP A 14 -2.57 -13.88 10.52
C ASP A 14 -2.98 -12.42 10.66
N PHE A 15 -2.27 -11.57 9.92
CA PHE A 15 -2.69 -10.20 9.72
C PHE A 15 -4.03 -10.20 8.98
N THR A 16 -5.01 -9.44 9.46
CA THR A 16 -6.32 -9.32 8.79
C THR A 16 -6.44 -7.98 8.07
N PRO A 17 -6.77 -7.97 6.76
CA PRO A 17 -7.03 -6.73 6.04
C PRO A 17 -8.31 -6.04 6.52
N VAL A 18 -9.27 -6.79 7.07
CA VAL A 18 -10.48 -6.19 7.64
C VAL A 18 -10.13 -5.49 8.94
N ILE A 19 -10.36 -4.18 9.01
CA ILE A 19 -10.10 -3.37 10.21
C ILE A 19 -11.02 -3.84 11.34
N SER A 20 -10.44 -4.06 12.51
CA SER A 20 -11.16 -4.54 13.69
C SER A 20 -11.83 -3.39 14.45
N ASN A 21 -12.91 -3.69 15.16
CA ASN A 21 -13.57 -2.72 16.04
C ASN A 21 -12.60 -2.16 17.12
N ASN A 22 -11.69 -3.00 17.62
CA ASN A 22 -10.68 -2.58 18.60
C ASN A 22 -9.69 -1.55 18.02
N PHE A 23 -9.28 -1.73 16.76
CA PHE A 23 -8.47 -0.74 16.05
C PHE A 23 -9.26 0.56 15.88
N TRP A 24 -10.50 0.48 15.39
CA TRP A 24 -11.35 1.67 15.18
C TRP A 24 -11.54 2.47 16.47
N ASN A 25 -11.95 1.81 17.56
CA ASN A 25 -12.07 2.44 18.88
C ASN A 25 -10.76 3.10 19.35
N SER A 26 -9.62 2.44 19.12
CA SER A 26 -8.31 2.98 19.52
C SER A 26 -7.92 4.22 18.72
N LEU A 27 -8.21 4.22 17.41
CA LEU A 27 -8.00 5.37 16.55
C LEU A 27 -8.91 6.54 16.95
N ARG A 28 -10.20 6.28 17.19
CA ARG A 28 -11.14 7.30 17.68
C ARG A 28 -10.65 7.95 18.96
N MET A 29 -10.33 7.14 19.97
CA MET A 29 -9.87 7.66 21.26
C MET A 29 -8.56 8.45 21.14
N TYR A 30 -7.67 8.08 20.21
CA TYR A 30 -6.49 8.88 19.94
C TYR A 30 -6.85 10.24 19.34
N VAL A 31 -7.73 10.26 18.32
CA VAL A 31 -8.18 11.51 17.67
C VAL A 31 -8.89 12.41 18.67
N MET A 32 -9.78 11.88 19.52
CA MET A 32 -10.46 12.66 20.57
C MET A 32 -9.46 13.31 21.53
N ARG A 33 -8.47 12.55 22.05
CA ARG A 33 -7.43 13.13 22.91
C ARG A 33 -6.61 14.23 22.23
N LYS A 34 -6.45 14.14 20.90
CA LYS A 34 -5.76 15.18 20.12
C LYS A 34 -6.64 16.39 19.90
N ALA A 35 -7.95 16.20 19.69
CA ALA A 35 -8.92 17.28 19.66
C ALA A 35 -8.99 18.04 21.00
N ASP A 36 -9.02 17.33 22.13
CA ASP A 36 -8.98 17.93 23.48
C ASP A 36 -7.70 18.72 23.76
N ALA A 37 -6.63 18.42 23.01
CA ALA A 37 -5.33 19.08 23.12
C ALA A 37 -5.11 20.13 22.00
N ASP A 38 -6.17 20.58 21.33
CA ASP A 38 -6.16 21.59 20.28
C ASP A 38 -5.36 21.23 19.02
N TYR A 39 -5.10 19.95 18.76
CA TYR A 39 -4.30 19.52 17.59
C TYR A 39 -5.01 19.72 16.24
N PHE A 40 -6.28 20.13 16.25
CA PHE A 40 -7.07 20.40 15.05
C PHE A 40 -7.48 21.88 14.95
N SER A 41 -7.16 22.70 15.95
CA SER A 41 -7.68 24.07 16.05
C SER A 41 -7.13 25.00 14.96
N GLU A 42 -6.00 24.68 14.34
CA GLU A 42 -5.50 25.41 13.16
C GLU A 42 -6.53 25.44 12.02
N TYR A 43 -7.31 24.37 11.85
CA TYR A 43 -8.28 24.22 10.76
C TYR A 43 -9.73 24.16 11.23
N PHE A 44 -9.95 23.71 12.46
CA PHE A 44 -11.25 23.42 13.06
C PHE A 44 -11.31 23.98 14.48
N CYS A 45 -10.95 25.24 14.70
CA CYS A 45 -11.08 25.89 16.01
C CYS A 45 -12.54 26.04 16.40
N GLY A 46 -12.83 25.75 17.68
CA GLY A 46 -14.12 26.05 18.30
C GLY A 46 -14.25 27.53 18.63
N ASP A 47 -13.13 28.18 18.95
CA ASP A 47 -13.03 29.61 19.20
C ASP A 47 -11.98 30.25 18.27
N ARG A 48 -12.44 31.13 17.39
CA ARG A 48 -11.60 31.83 16.40
C ARG A 48 -10.81 32.99 16.99
N GLU A 49 -11.22 33.52 18.15
CA GLU A 49 -10.47 34.59 18.82
C GLU A 49 -9.22 34.01 19.47
N THR A 50 -9.35 32.80 20.03
CA THR A 50 -8.25 32.14 20.75
C THR A 50 -7.52 31.07 19.94
N ASN A 51 -8.02 30.69 18.76
CA ASN A 51 -7.56 29.52 18.00
C ASN A 51 -7.51 28.25 18.86
N THR A 52 -8.42 28.12 19.84
CA THR A 52 -8.53 26.95 20.72
C THR A 52 -9.82 26.18 20.48
N GLY A 53 -9.91 24.99 21.07
CA GLY A 53 -11.06 24.12 20.99
C GLY A 53 -11.20 23.44 19.63
N PHE A 54 -12.22 22.61 19.51
CA PHE A 54 -12.47 21.79 18.34
C PHE A 54 -13.92 21.96 17.85
N ASP A 55 -14.08 22.56 16.67
CA ASP A 55 -15.36 22.60 15.97
C ASP A 55 -15.62 21.26 15.28
N GLU A 56 -16.21 20.36 16.07
CA GLU A 56 -16.66 19.04 15.64
C GLU A 56 -17.53 19.10 14.38
N SER A 57 -18.45 20.07 14.32
CA SER A 57 -19.40 20.17 13.21
C SER A 57 -18.68 20.49 11.90
N SER A 58 -17.73 21.44 11.92
CA SER A 58 -16.92 21.78 10.75
C SER A 58 -16.00 20.63 10.33
N PHE A 59 -15.39 19.91 11.29
CA PHE A 59 -14.59 18.73 11.02
C PHE A 59 -15.40 17.63 10.32
N LEU A 60 -16.56 17.26 10.86
CA LEU A 60 -17.41 16.21 10.28
C LEU A 60 -18.02 16.61 8.93
N ARG A 61 -18.39 17.88 8.75
CA ARG A 61 -18.89 18.37 7.44
C ARG A 61 -17.81 18.27 6.37
N ARG A 62 -16.59 18.69 6.69
CA ARG A 62 -15.45 18.62 5.77
C ARG A 62 -15.05 17.16 5.47
N LEU A 63 -15.10 16.28 6.48
CA LEU A 63 -14.91 14.85 6.28
C LEU A 63 -15.95 14.26 5.32
N THR A 64 -17.23 14.59 5.52
CA THR A 64 -18.33 14.11 4.68
C THR A 64 -18.20 14.65 3.24
N GLU A 65 -17.80 15.91 3.09
CA GLU A 65 -17.52 16.52 1.78
C GLU A 65 -16.39 15.79 1.04
N GLU A 66 -15.31 15.44 1.73
CA GLU A 66 -14.14 14.79 1.11
C GLU A 66 -14.35 13.30 0.82
N LEU A 67 -15.09 12.59 1.67
CA LEU A 67 -15.30 11.14 1.52
C LEU A 67 -16.58 10.78 0.77
N GLY A 68 -17.56 11.68 0.70
CA GLY A 68 -18.87 11.39 0.12
C GLY A 68 -19.73 10.44 0.96
N CYS A 69 -19.31 10.12 2.19
CA CYS A 69 -20.09 9.32 3.15
C CYS A 69 -20.04 9.94 4.56
N GLN A 70 -21.05 9.61 5.37
CA GLN A 70 -21.14 10.09 6.74
C GLN A 70 -20.51 9.07 7.69
N ILE A 71 -19.40 9.46 8.33
CA ILE A 71 -18.78 8.69 9.42
C ILE A 71 -19.34 9.21 10.75
N LEU A 72 -20.09 8.37 11.46
CA LEU A 72 -20.67 8.70 12.78
C LEU A 72 -19.59 8.55 13.86
N PHE A 73 -18.57 9.41 13.82
CA PHE A 73 -17.37 9.31 14.67
C PHE A 73 -17.68 9.29 16.18
N PHE A 74 -18.76 9.95 16.63
CA PHE A 74 -19.12 10.05 18.05
C PHE A 74 -20.13 9.00 18.51
N ASP A 75 -20.56 8.10 17.62
CA ASP A 75 -21.38 6.95 18.00
C ASP A 75 -20.46 5.77 18.35
N ASP A 76 -20.43 5.40 19.62
CA ASP A 76 -19.62 4.28 20.11
C ASP A 76 -20.01 2.91 19.55
N ASN A 77 -21.22 2.79 18.99
CA ASN A 77 -21.69 1.57 18.35
C ASN A 77 -21.45 1.55 16.83
N TYR A 78 -21.01 2.66 16.25
CA TYR A 78 -20.78 2.75 14.82
C TYR A 78 -19.41 2.19 14.43
N MET A 79 -19.42 1.23 13.51
CA MET A 79 -18.23 0.66 12.88
C MET A 79 -18.26 0.98 11.38
N PRO A 80 -17.38 1.87 10.89
CA PRO A 80 -17.22 2.11 9.46
C PRO A 80 -16.62 0.90 8.75
N GLU A 81 -16.82 0.83 7.44
CA GLU A 81 -16.13 -0.12 6.58
C GLU A 81 -14.62 0.13 6.59
N THR A 82 -13.84 -0.92 6.26
CA THR A 82 -12.37 -0.84 6.31
C THR A 82 -11.82 0.37 5.56
N LEU A 83 -12.29 0.61 4.34
CA LEU A 83 -11.81 1.73 3.52
C LEU A 83 -12.21 3.10 4.08
N GLU A 84 -13.34 3.18 4.77
CA GLU A 84 -13.77 4.41 5.43
C GLU A 84 -12.86 4.72 6.61
N VAL A 85 -12.49 3.71 7.41
CA VAL A 85 -11.52 3.89 8.51
C VAL A 85 -10.15 4.34 8.00
N LEU A 86 -9.66 3.72 6.92
CA LEU A 86 -8.37 4.12 6.32
C LEU A 86 -8.44 5.54 5.75
N SER A 87 -9.53 5.89 5.06
CA SER A 87 -9.71 7.23 4.49
C SER A 87 -9.86 8.29 5.58
N PHE A 88 -10.53 7.97 6.68
CA PHE A 88 -10.60 8.80 7.88
C PHE A 88 -9.20 9.03 8.50
N ALA A 89 -8.37 7.99 8.58
CA ALA A 89 -7.00 8.14 9.06
C ALA A 89 -6.15 9.04 8.13
N GLU A 90 -6.27 8.89 6.81
CA GLU A 90 -5.62 9.80 5.85
C GLU A 90 -6.14 11.25 6.00
N TYR A 91 -7.43 11.43 6.30
CA TYR A 91 -8.03 12.73 6.59
C TYR A 91 -7.44 13.36 7.85
N VAL A 92 -7.35 12.62 8.95
CA VAL A 92 -6.72 13.08 10.20
C VAL A 92 -5.28 13.52 9.95
N TYR A 93 -4.50 12.76 9.18
CA TYR A 93 -3.12 13.13 8.83
C TYR A 93 -3.04 14.51 8.15
N ARG A 94 -3.99 14.85 7.26
CA ARG A 94 -3.96 16.13 6.54
C ARG A 94 -4.07 17.33 7.47
N PHE A 95 -4.92 17.22 8.49
CA PHE A 95 -5.34 18.36 9.31
C PHE A 95 -4.79 18.36 10.75
N ILE A 96 -4.02 17.36 11.15
CA ILE A 96 -3.40 17.34 12.48
C ILE A 96 -2.18 18.27 12.55
N SER A 97 -2.14 19.16 13.54
CA SER A 97 -1.02 20.06 13.80
C SER A 97 -0.85 20.36 15.29
N VAL A 98 0.39 20.43 15.78
CA VAL A 98 0.63 20.63 17.22
C VAL A 98 0.59 22.12 17.54
N PRO A 99 -0.16 22.60 18.55
CA PRO A 99 0.02 23.96 19.04
C PRO A 99 1.42 24.09 19.68
N ILE A 100 2.23 25.03 19.19
CA ILE A 100 3.63 25.20 19.62
C ILE A 100 3.94 26.56 20.26
N SER A 101 2.97 27.48 20.26
CA SER A 101 3.13 28.80 20.84
C SER A 101 1.79 29.30 21.37
N THR A 102 1.81 29.77 22.61
CA THR A 102 0.66 30.35 23.30
C THR A 102 1.01 31.76 23.76
N GLU A 103 0.10 32.71 23.55
CA GLU A 103 0.18 34.04 24.13
C GLU A 103 -0.96 34.23 25.14
N TYR A 104 -0.75 35.14 26.10
CA TYR A 104 -1.74 35.47 27.13
C TYR A 104 -2.25 36.89 26.91
N ASP A 105 -3.55 37.02 26.69
CA ASP A 105 -4.21 38.33 26.68
C ASP A 105 -4.53 38.73 28.13
N ASN A 106 -3.84 39.77 28.63
CA ASN A 106 -4.04 40.29 29.99
C ASN A 106 -5.42 40.94 30.20
N TYR A 107 -6.00 41.53 29.15
CA TYR A 107 -7.28 42.23 29.23
C TYR A 107 -8.44 41.23 29.31
N HIS A 108 -8.43 40.21 28.46
CA HIS A 108 -9.44 39.16 28.44
C HIS A 108 -9.13 38.00 29.41
N ARG A 109 -7.90 37.93 29.93
CA ARG A 109 -7.38 36.86 30.82
C ARG A 109 -7.45 35.46 30.20
N ILE A 110 -7.17 35.36 28.90
CA ILE A 110 -7.26 34.12 28.11
C ILE A 110 -5.92 33.79 27.44
N TYR A 111 -5.66 32.49 27.24
CA TYR A 111 -4.56 32.03 26.39
C TYR A 111 -5.06 31.75 24.99
N TYR A 112 -4.25 32.05 23.99
CA TYR A 112 -4.56 31.75 22.60
C TYR A 112 -3.35 31.15 21.87
N HIS A 113 -3.60 30.23 20.95
CA HIS A 113 -2.57 29.61 20.13
C HIS A 113 -2.17 30.56 18.99
N THR A 114 -0.89 30.88 18.89
CA THR A 114 -0.37 31.76 17.82
C THR A 114 0.37 31.03 16.72
N LYS A 115 0.80 29.79 16.96
CA LYS A 115 1.50 28.98 15.96
C LYS A 115 1.21 27.49 16.13
N PHE A 116 1.13 26.81 14.99
CA PHE A 116 0.96 25.37 14.89
C PHE A 116 2.09 24.73 14.07
N ASP A 117 2.42 23.48 14.39
CA ASP A 117 3.40 22.66 13.68
C ASP A 117 2.74 21.40 13.12
N SER A 118 2.32 21.49 11.85
CA SER A 118 1.75 20.37 11.11
C SER A 118 2.76 19.27 10.81
N LYS A 119 4.07 19.57 10.71
CA LYS A 119 5.10 18.55 10.47
C LYS A 119 5.24 17.66 11.69
N LYS A 120 5.33 18.27 12.88
CA LYS A 120 5.37 17.53 14.14
C LYS A 120 4.08 16.73 14.37
N GLY A 121 2.92 17.32 14.10
CA GLY A 121 1.63 16.65 14.27
C GLY A 121 1.50 15.41 13.38
N ARG A 122 1.86 15.55 12.11
CA ARG A 122 1.89 14.45 11.12
C ARG A 122 2.90 13.35 11.50
N TYR A 123 4.07 13.73 12.01
CA TYR A 123 5.05 12.76 12.50
C TYR A 123 4.52 11.95 13.68
N GLU A 124 4.00 12.62 14.72
CA GLU A 124 3.40 11.96 15.89
C GLU A 124 2.28 10.99 15.47
N PHE A 125 1.39 11.45 14.59
CA PHE A 125 0.29 10.62 14.09
C PHE A 125 0.77 9.42 13.27
N THR A 126 1.75 9.61 12.39
CA THR A 126 2.33 8.53 11.56
C THR A 126 2.90 7.42 12.44
N VAL A 127 3.68 7.79 13.45
CA VAL A 127 4.27 6.83 14.40
C VAL A 127 3.15 6.07 15.12
N GLN A 128 2.20 6.80 15.70
CA GLN A 128 1.13 6.20 16.49
C GLN A 128 0.22 5.28 15.66
N LEU A 129 -0.16 5.69 14.45
CA LEU A 129 -1.05 4.92 13.57
C LEU A 129 -0.37 3.63 13.10
N ASN A 130 0.90 3.70 12.69
CA ASN A 130 1.67 2.52 12.30
C ASN A 130 1.86 1.53 13.46
N ASP A 131 2.03 2.03 14.68
CA ASP A 131 2.08 1.17 15.86
C ASP A 131 0.73 0.55 16.20
N MET A 132 -0.38 1.26 15.96
CA MET A 132 -1.72 0.67 16.04
C MET A 132 -1.90 -0.45 15.00
N PHE A 133 -1.55 -0.23 13.73
CA PHE A 133 -1.65 -1.27 12.69
C PHE A 133 -0.90 -2.54 13.10
N LYS A 134 0.34 -2.41 13.60
CA LYS A 134 1.11 -3.55 14.12
C LYS A 134 0.45 -4.22 15.32
N LYS A 135 0.04 -3.42 16.32
CA LYS A 135 -0.57 -3.92 17.57
C LYS A 135 -1.85 -4.71 17.31
N PHE A 136 -2.68 -4.23 16.39
CA PHE A 136 -3.94 -4.86 16.01
C PHE A 136 -3.81 -5.83 14.83
N LYS A 137 -2.59 -6.11 14.36
CA LYS A 137 -2.27 -7.05 13.28
C LYS A 137 -3.04 -6.74 11.98
N HIS A 138 -3.03 -5.48 11.58
CA HIS A 138 -3.55 -5.03 10.30
C HIS A 138 -2.41 -4.77 9.31
N PRO A 139 -2.48 -5.29 8.08
CA PRO A 139 -1.39 -5.26 7.11
C PRO A 139 -1.34 -3.90 6.38
N TYR A 140 -1.32 -2.80 7.12
CA TYR A 140 -1.33 -1.45 6.58
C TYR A 140 -0.17 -0.62 7.12
N GLU A 141 0.27 0.33 6.31
CA GLU A 141 1.24 1.35 6.70
C GLU A 141 0.77 2.70 6.19
N ILE A 142 0.94 3.75 6.99
CA ILE A 142 0.88 5.12 6.51
C ILE A 142 2.30 5.64 6.23
N LYS A 143 2.51 6.15 5.02
CA LYS A 143 3.73 6.86 4.61
C LYS A 143 3.33 8.14 3.89
N GLN A 144 3.86 9.27 4.37
CA GLN A 144 3.59 10.60 3.80
C GLN A 144 2.08 10.91 3.65
N GLY A 145 1.26 10.41 4.56
CA GLY A 145 -0.20 10.63 4.54
C GLY A 145 -1.00 9.71 3.63
N LYS A 146 -0.35 8.75 2.96
CA LYS A 146 -1.02 7.71 2.18
C LYS A 146 -0.90 6.36 2.85
N ILE A 147 -2.03 5.66 2.94
CA ILE A 147 -2.10 4.30 3.46
C ILE A 147 -1.99 3.31 2.32
N SER A 148 -1.12 2.32 2.48
CA SER A 148 -0.96 1.19 1.56
C SER A 148 -0.99 -0.13 2.31
N ARG A 149 -1.34 -1.21 1.60
CA ARG A 149 -1.33 -2.57 2.13
C ARG A 149 0.08 -3.16 2.07
N ILE A 150 0.59 -3.64 3.20
CA ILE A 150 1.84 -4.39 3.33
C ILE A 150 1.55 -5.86 3.07
N HIS A 151 2.41 -6.53 2.31
CA HIS A 151 2.25 -7.95 1.98
C HIS A 151 3.39 -8.74 2.64
N SER A 152 4.56 -8.77 2.01
CA SER A 152 5.79 -9.32 2.58
C SER A 152 6.84 -8.23 2.67
N LYS A 153 7.24 -7.82 3.88
CA LYS A 153 8.18 -6.71 4.07
C LYS A 153 9.49 -6.88 3.28
N VAL A 154 10.06 -8.09 3.27
CA VAL A 154 11.29 -8.39 2.53
C VAL A 154 11.09 -8.32 1.01
N LEU A 155 9.95 -8.80 0.51
CA LEU A 155 9.64 -8.77 -0.92
C LEU A 155 9.23 -7.36 -1.37
N ASP A 156 8.50 -6.63 -0.53
CA ASP A 156 8.02 -5.27 -0.79
C ASP A 156 9.17 -4.26 -0.85
N ASP A 157 10.16 -4.37 0.05
CA ASP A 157 11.37 -3.53 -0.01
C ASP A 157 12.13 -3.77 -1.34
N ARG A 158 12.19 -5.03 -1.78
CA ARG A 158 12.78 -5.39 -3.09
C ARG A 158 11.97 -4.84 -4.25
N VAL A 159 10.64 -4.80 -4.14
CA VAL A 159 9.75 -4.22 -5.15
C VAL A 159 9.98 -2.72 -5.31
N ASP A 160 10.23 -2.01 -4.20
CA ASP A 160 10.46 -0.56 -4.17
C ASP A 160 11.85 -0.13 -4.65
N SER A 161 12.87 -0.95 -4.39
CA SER A 161 14.27 -0.61 -4.68
C SER A 161 14.65 -0.59 -6.17
N PHE A 162 13.72 -0.94 -7.06
CA PHE A 162 14.07 -1.29 -8.44
C PHE A 162 13.89 -0.13 -9.42
N GLU A 163 15.00 0.32 -10.03
CA GLU A 163 14.93 1.22 -11.19
C GLU A 163 14.84 0.38 -12.48
N PHE A 164 13.80 0.60 -13.29
CA PHE A 164 13.24 -0.45 -14.13
C PHE A 164 13.89 -0.64 -15.52
N SER A 165 14.16 0.41 -16.30
CA SER A 165 14.77 0.32 -17.64
C SER A 165 15.02 1.73 -18.23
N ASN A 166 15.68 1.84 -19.38
CA ASN A 166 15.71 3.10 -20.13
C ASN A 166 14.36 3.39 -20.85
N ASP A 167 13.43 2.42 -20.85
CA ASP A 167 12.11 2.55 -21.43
C ASP A 167 11.12 3.15 -20.42
N LYS A 168 10.84 4.45 -20.59
CA LYS A 168 9.91 5.20 -19.74
C LYS A 168 8.51 4.61 -19.73
N SER A 169 8.04 4.04 -20.84
CA SER A 169 6.71 3.45 -20.95
C SER A 169 6.61 2.17 -20.10
N LEU A 170 7.60 1.28 -20.23
CA LEU A 170 7.69 0.06 -19.41
C LEU A 170 7.73 0.41 -17.92
N ASN A 171 8.57 1.38 -17.55
CA ASN A 171 8.70 1.81 -16.16
C ASN A 171 7.39 2.37 -15.61
N GLY A 172 6.64 3.13 -16.41
CA GLY A 172 5.32 3.64 -16.04
C GLY A 172 4.32 2.52 -15.80
N GLN A 173 4.29 1.49 -16.65
CA GLN A 173 3.43 0.32 -16.47
C GLN A 173 3.78 -0.45 -15.19
N LEU A 174 5.07 -0.64 -14.91
CA LEU A 174 5.51 -1.41 -13.75
C LEU A 174 5.24 -0.66 -12.44
N LYS A 175 5.47 0.66 -12.41
CA LYS A 175 5.04 1.53 -11.29
C LYS A 175 3.53 1.44 -11.07
N LYS A 176 2.74 1.44 -12.14
CA LYS A 176 1.28 1.29 -12.06
C LYS A 176 0.87 -0.07 -11.49
N ALA A 177 1.50 -1.16 -11.92
CA ALA A 177 1.25 -2.50 -11.38
C ALA A 177 1.54 -2.57 -9.87
N ILE A 178 2.68 -2.02 -9.43
CA ILE A 178 3.05 -1.98 -8.00
C ILE A 178 2.05 -1.14 -7.19
N ALA A 179 1.66 0.02 -7.71
CA ALA A 179 0.66 0.86 -7.05
C ALA A 179 -0.67 0.10 -6.88
N PHE A 180 -1.16 -0.55 -7.94
CA PHE A 180 -2.40 -1.32 -7.94
C PHE A 180 -2.33 -2.52 -6.96
N PHE A 181 -1.21 -3.21 -6.90
CA PHE A 181 -0.99 -4.30 -5.97
C PHE A 181 -1.06 -3.86 -4.50
N ARG A 182 -0.64 -2.62 -4.21
CA ARG A 182 -0.63 -2.03 -2.86
C ARG A 182 -1.93 -1.35 -2.44
N GLU A 183 -2.91 -1.28 -3.33
CA GLU A 183 -4.20 -0.65 -3.03
C GLU A 183 -4.88 -1.36 -1.85
N PRO A 184 -5.37 -0.62 -0.84
CA PRO A 184 -5.95 -1.22 0.36
C PRO A 184 -7.11 -2.17 0.12
N ASN A 185 -7.94 -1.87 -0.88
CA ASN A 185 -9.15 -2.62 -1.24
C ASN A 185 -8.85 -3.98 -1.90
N GLY A 186 -7.61 -4.26 -2.33
CA GLY A 186 -7.26 -5.54 -2.98
C GLY A 186 -7.85 -5.75 -4.39
N ASP A 187 -8.95 -5.09 -4.74
CA ASP A 187 -9.65 -5.24 -6.03
C ASP A 187 -8.75 -5.01 -7.26
N LYS A 188 -7.74 -4.14 -7.13
CA LYS A 188 -6.81 -3.84 -8.22
C LYS A 188 -5.66 -4.86 -8.37
N LYS A 189 -5.57 -5.88 -7.52
CA LYS A 189 -4.53 -6.92 -7.62
C LYS A 189 -4.61 -7.70 -8.93
N LEU A 190 -5.80 -8.06 -9.38
CA LEU A 190 -5.99 -8.70 -10.69
C LEU A 190 -5.56 -7.81 -11.85
N GLU A 191 -5.85 -6.50 -11.76
CA GLU A 191 -5.40 -5.53 -12.76
C GLU A 191 -3.87 -5.38 -12.75
N ALA A 192 -3.25 -5.39 -11.56
CA ALA A 192 -1.79 -5.41 -11.42
C ALA A 192 -1.17 -6.63 -12.13
N LEU A 193 -1.75 -7.82 -11.93
CA LEU A 193 -1.34 -9.05 -12.63
C LEU A 193 -1.48 -8.93 -14.14
N GLY A 194 -2.60 -8.37 -14.63
CA GLY A 194 -2.81 -8.13 -16.06
C GLY A 194 -1.76 -7.19 -16.65
N ILE A 195 -1.38 -6.14 -15.93
CA ILE A 195 -0.30 -5.23 -16.34
C ILE A 195 1.03 -5.98 -16.40
N LEU A 196 1.38 -6.77 -15.38
CA LEU A 196 2.63 -7.57 -15.39
C LEU A 196 2.65 -8.61 -16.52
N ALA A 197 1.53 -9.28 -16.79
CA ALA A 197 1.42 -10.22 -17.91
C ALA A 197 1.66 -9.52 -19.26
N ASN A 198 1.12 -8.32 -19.45
CA ASN A 198 1.37 -7.51 -20.64
C ASN A 198 2.83 -7.06 -20.75
N ILE A 199 3.46 -6.69 -19.63
CA ILE A 199 4.89 -6.35 -19.59
C ILE A 199 5.72 -7.56 -20.02
N LEU A 200 5.45 -8.75 -19.47
CA LEU A 200 6.16 -9.97 -19.83
C LEU A 200 5.98 -10.27 -21.33
N GLU A 201 4.78 -10.13 -21.87
CA GLU A 201 4.51 -10.32 -23.30
C GLU A 201 5.26 -9.35 -24.21
N ARG A 202 5.50 -8.12 -23.74
CA ARG A 202 6.31 -7.13 -24.43
C ARG A 202 7.81 -7.45 -24.36
N ILE A 203 8.30 -7.91 -23.21
CA ILE A 203 9.70 -8.34 -23.05
C ILE A 203 10.05 -9.46 -24.02
N LYS A 204 9.10 -10.36 -24.27
CA LYS A 204 9.25 -11.47 -25.22
C LYS A 204 9.54 -11.04 -26.65
N THR A 205 9.40 -9.77 -27.02
CA THR A 205 9.69 -9.26 -28.37
C THR A 205 10.92 -8.34 -28.41
N TYR A 206 11.75 -8.29 -27.37
CA TYR A 206 12.91 -7.38 -27.33
C TYR A 206 13.99 -7.69 -28.37
N GLU A 207 14.21 -8.97 -28.68
CA GLU A 207 15.19 -9.40 -29.69
C GLU A 207 14.53 -9.70 -31.05
N GLY A 208 13.27 -9.32 -31.23
CA GLY A 208 12.54 -9.42 -32.50
C GLY A 208 11.17 -10.11 -32.40
N ASP A 209 10.50 -10.22 -33.54
CA ASP A 209 9.09 -10.65 -33.62
C ASP A 209 8.88 -12.14 -33.32
N ASN A 210 9.92 -12.97 -33.47
CA ASN A 210 9.85 -14.37 -33.08
C ASN A 210 10.03 -14.50 -31.56
N LYS A 211 8.89 -14.45 -30.84
CA LYS A 211 8.85 -14.53 -29.37
C LYS A 211 9.62 -15.69 -28.77
N LYS A 212 9.63 -16.86 -29.43
CA LYS A 212 10.34 -18.04 -28.92
C LYS A 212 11.85 -17.82 -28.97
N ARG A 213 12.35 -17.42 -30.14
CA ARG A 213 13.78 -17.11 -30.33
C ARG A 213 14.23 -15.94 -29.46
N SER A 214 13.40 -14.92 -29.33
CA SER A 214 13.68 -13.75 -28.50
C SER A 214 13.80 -14.11 -27.01
N ILE A 215 12.92 -14.96 -26.47
CA ILE A 215 13.10 -15.50 -25.10
C ILE A 215 14.42 -16.27 -25.00
N GLU A 216 14.72 -17.16 -25.95
CA GLU A 216 15.96 -17.96 -25.91
C GLU A 216 17.19 -17.04 -25.83
N GLU A 217 17.26 -16.02 -26.68
CA GLU A 217 18.33 -15.01 -26.70
C GLU A 217 18.39 -14.20 -25.39
N ILE A 218 17.24 -13.82 -24.83
CA ILE A 218 17.17 -13.14 -23.52
C ILE A 218 17.69 -14.04 -22.38
N LEU A 219 17.32 -15.32 -22.37
CA LEU A 219 17.74 -16.26 -21.33
C LEU A 219 19.24 -16.57 -21.38
N TYR A 220 19.87 -16.47 -22.56
CA TYR A 220 21.34 -16.54 -22.68
C TYR A 220 22.06 -15.39 -21.95
N PHE A 221 21.40 -14.25 -21.71
CA PHE A 221 21.96 -13.19 -20.88
C PHE A 221 21.92 -13.53 -19.38
N ILE A 222 21.04 -14.45 -18.96
CA ILE A 222 20.89 -14.87 -17.57
C ILE A 222 21.85 -16.01 -17.23
N SER A 223 22.04 -16.99 -18.12
CA SER A 223 22.91 -18.14 -17.89
C SER A 223 23.46 -18.71 -19.19
N THR A 224 24.61 -19.39 -19.12
CA THR A 224 25.15 -20.22 -20.20
C THR A 224 24.87 -21.72 -20.02
N ASP A 225 24.32 -22.12 -18.87
CA ASP A 225 23.90 -23.50 -18.60
C ASP A 225 22.55 -23.80 -19.28
N SER A 226 22.57 -24.67 -20.28
CA SER A 226 21.39 -25.02 -21.08
C SER A 226 20.26 -25.67 -20.28
N LYS A 227 20.57 -26.40 -19.20
CA LYS A 227 19.56 -27.00 -18.32
C LYS A 227 18.84 -25.92 -17.52
N LEU A 228 19.58 -24.96 -16.96
CA LEU A 228 18.99 -23.83 -16.24
C LEU A 228 18.15 -22.95 -17.18
N ILE A 229 18.64 -22.66 -18.40
CA ILE A 229 17.88 -21.95 -19.42
C ILE A 229 16.55 -22.67 -19.70
N GLY A 230 16.57 -23.99 -19.91
CA GLY A 230 15.35 -24.77 -20.14
C GLY A 230 14.36 -24.72 -18.97
N MET A 231 14.85 -24.72 -17.73
CA MET A 231 13.99 -24.58 -16.54
C MET A 231 13.34 -23.19 -16.45
N LEU A 232 14.08 -22.13 -16.76
CA LEU A 232 13.55 -20.76 -16.78
C LEU A 232 12.55 -20.55 -17.92
N ASP A 233 12.82 -21.06 -19.12
CA ASP A 233 11.89 -21.02 -20.26
C ASP A 233 10.57 -21.72 -19.92
N ASN A 234 10.65 -22.91 -19.32
CA ASN A 234 9.46 -23.62 -18.85
C ASN A 234 8.67 -22.83 -17.80
N HIS A 235 9.35 -22.18 -16.86
CA HIS A 235 8.70 -21.31 -15.87
C HIS A 235 7.97 -20.13 -16.55
N ILE A 236 8.62 -19.44 -17.50
CA ILE A 236 8.01 -18.33 -18.27
C ILE A 236 6.79 -18.82 -19.07
N LYS A 237 6.87 -20.01 -19.67
CA LYS A 237 5.74 -20.63 -20.37
C LYS A 237 4.59 -20.93 -19.42
N SER A 238 4.86 -21.52 -18.25
CA SER A 238 3.84 -21.84 -17.25
C SER A 238 3.10 -20.59 -16.76
N ILE A 239 3.81 -19.52 -16.40
CA ILE A 239 3.14 -18.28 -15.98
C ILE A 239 2.40 -17.62 -17.15
N THR A 240 2.95 -17.64 -18.37
CA THR A 240 2.23 -17.13 -19.56
C THR A 240 0.91 -17.90 -19.76
N MET A 241 0.94 -19.22 -19.63
CA MET A 241 -0.25 -20.07 -19.73
C MET A 241 -1.30 -19.68 -18.68
N ILE A 242 -0.88 -19.48 -17.42
CA ILE A 242 -1.76 -18.99 -16.35
C ILE A 242 -2.40 -17.65 -16.75
N SER A 243 -1.66 -16.68 -17.30
CA SER A 243 -2.27 -15.40 -17.72
C SER A 243 -3.31 -15.52 -18.84
N ASN A 244 -3.16 -16.54 -19.70
CA ASN A 244 -4.02 -16.75 -20.86
C ASN A 244 -5.28 -17.54 -20.50
N GLU A 245 -5.13 -18.56 -19.64
CA GLU A 245 -6.22 -19.45 -19.22
C GLU A 245 -7.03 -18.90 -18.05
N CYS A 246 -6.41 -18.07 -17.22
CA CYS A 246 -7.10 -17.37 -16.14
C CYS A 246 -7.56 -15.98 -16.58
N ASN A 247 -8.56 -15.43 -15.89
CA ASN A 247 -9.12 -14.09 -16.10
C ASN A 247 -8.17 -12.95 -15.66
N ILE A 248 -6.89 -13.04 -16.06
CA ILE A 248 -5.82 -12.08 -15.72
C ILE A 248 -5.61 -11.08 -16.87
N ARG A 249 -5.44 -11.55 -18.12
CA ARG A 249 -5.18 -10.65 -19.28
C ARG A 249 -6.45 -10.24 -20.03
N HIS A 250 -7.39 -11.17 -20.16
CA HIS A 250 -8.67 -10.95 -20.84
C HIS A 250 -9.78 -11.57 -19.99
N LYS A 251 -10.72 -10.72 -19.52
CA LYS A 251 -11.90 -11.19 -18.80
C LYS A 251 -12.86 -11.83 -19.80
N GLU A 252 -12.90 -13.16 -19.81
CA GLU A 252 -13.84 -13.96 -20.59
C GLU A 252 -14.63 -14.87 -19.64
N LEU A 253 -15.93 -15.03 -19.90
CA LEU A 253 -16.83 -15.83 -19.04
C LEU A 253 -16.41 -17.30 -18.93
N SER A 254 -15.61 -17.80 -19.88
CA SER A 254 -15.11 -19.18 -19.96
C SER A 254 -13.81 -19.44 -19.18
N LYS A 255 -13.13 -18.41 -18.69
CA LYS A 255 -11.79 -18.51 -18.08
C LYS A 255 -11.84 -18.64 -16.57
N ILE A 256 -10.82 -19.27 -16.00
CA ILE A 256 -10.72 -19.54 -14.56
C ILE A 256 -10.53 -18.21 -13.79
N GLY A 257 -11.40 -17.93 -12.83
CA GLY A 257 -11.24 -16.79 -11.93
C GLY A 257 -10.16 -17.04 -10.88
N VAL A 258 -9.29 -16.04 -10.66
CA VAL A 258 -8.28 -16.09 -9.58
C VAL A 258 -8.76 -15.20 -8.45
N ASN A 259 -9.65 -15.72 -7.60
CA ASN A 259 -10.31 -14.92 -6.56
C ASN A 259 -9.57 -14.95 -5.22
N ASP A 260 -8.73 -15.96 -4.97
CA ASP A 260 -7.96 -16.06 -3.72
C ASP A 260 -6.81 -15.03 -3.73
N GLU A 261 -6.83 -14.09 -2.80
CA GLU A 261 -5.82 -13.04 -2.68
C GLU A 261 -4.40 -13.59 -2.50
N ARG A 262 -4.24 -14.73 -1.82
CA ARG A 262 -2.93 -15.37 -1.59
C ARG A 262 -2.36 -15.90 -2.90
N VAL A 263 -3.23 -16.43 -3.76
CA VAL A 263 -2.85 -16.86 -5.11
C VAL A 263 -2.50 -15.64 -5.98
N GLN A 264 -3.29 -14.56 -5.89
CA GLN A 264 -2.98 -13.33 -6.61
C GLN A 264 -1.62 -12.74 -6.19
N GLU A 265 -1.31 -12.76 -4.89
CA GLU A 265 -0.02 -12.33 -4.34
C GLU A 265 1.14 -13.21 -4.79
N PHE A 266 0.99 -14.54 -4.69
CA PHE A 266 1.97 -15.49 -5.20
C PHE A 266 2.28 -15.24 -6.69
N LEU A 267 1.23 -15.06 -7.51
CA LEU A 267 1.39 -14.77 -8.92
C LEU A 267 2.07 -13.43 -9.13
N PHE A 268 1.71 -12.39 -8.38
CA PHE A 268 2.30 -11.06 -8.51
C PHE A 268 3.81 -11.14 -8.30
N TYR A 269 4.26 -11.76 -7.21
CA TYR A 269 5.69 -11.95 -6.96
C TYR A 269 6.35 -12.85 -7.99
N SER A 270 5.66 -13.88 -8.50
CA SER A 270 6.19 -14.74 -9.58
C SER A 270 6.47 -13.94 -10.86
N TYR A 271 5.49 -13.17 -11.34
CA TYR A 271 5.68 -12.29 -12.50
C TYR A 271 6.72 -11.20 -12.24
N TYR A 272 6.63 -10.53 -11.10
CA TYR A 272 7.52 -9.44 -10.75
C TYR A 272 8.97 -9.92 -10.73
N ASN A 273 9.26 -11.04 -10.05
CA ASN A 273 10.61 -11.55 -9.89
C ASN A 273 11.23 -11.99 -11.23
N ILE A 274 10.45 -12.64 -12.13
CA ILE A 274 11.00 -13.05 -13.43
C ILE A 274 11.21 -11.85 -14.36
N ILE A 275 10.28 -10.89 -14.38
CA ILE A 275 10.43 -9.64 -15.14
C ILE A 275 11.67 -8.89 -14.66
N ARG A 276 11.81 -8.75 -13.34
CA ARG A 276 12.94 -8.10 -12.70
C ARG A 276 14.26 -8.78 -13.08
N LEU A 277 14.35 -10.10 -12.93
CA LEU A 277 15.54 -10.87 -13.28
C LEU A 277 15.95 -10.64 -14.74
N ILE A 278 14.98 -10.72 -15.66
CA ILE A 278 15.23 -10.48 -17.07
C ILE A 278 15.77 -9.06 -17.29
N LEU A 279 15.10 -8.04 -16.73
CA LEU A 279 15.51 -6.65 -16.93
C LEU A 279 16.88 -6.34 -16.33
N ASP A 280 17.22 -6.90 -15.17
CA ASP A 280 18.54 -6.77 -14.54
C ASP A 280 19.65 -7.32 -15.44
N CYS A 281 19.56 -8.60 -15.80
CA CYS A 281 20.57 -9.25 -16.62
C CYS A 281 20.68 -8.60 -18.01
N TYR A 282 19.55 -8.19 -18.58
CA TYR A 282 19.50 -7.53 -19.89
C TYR A 282 20.20 -6.17 -19.88
N LYS A 283 20.04 -5.37 -18.81
CA LYS A 283 20.75 -4.09 -18.66
C LYS A 283 22.24 -4.25 -18.49
N GLU A 284 22.66 -5.15 -17.59
CA GLU A 284 24.08 -5.40 -17.33
C GLU A 284 24.80 -5.78 -18.63
N LYS A 285 24.18 -6.66 -19.43
CA LYS A 285 24.76 -7.11 -20.69
C LYS A 285 24.78 -6.01 -21.76
N LYS A 286 23.72 -5.22 -21.93
CA LYS A 286 23.76 -4.05 -22.84
C LYS A 286 24.80 -3.02 -22.43
N ASN A 287 24.98 -2.80 -21.13
CA ASN A 287 26.03 -1.90 -20.62
C ASN A 287 27.44 -2.46 -20.86
N THR A 288 27.62 -3.79 -20.84
CA THR A 288 28.91 -4.43 -21.19
C THR A 288 29.18 -4.54 -22.69
N ILE A 289 28.14 -4.57 -23.52
CA ILE A 289 28.25 -4.66 -24.99
C ILE A 289 28.30 -3.25 -25.64
N GLY A 290 27.88 -2.21 -24.91
CA GLY A 290 28.03 -0.80 -25.27
C GLY A 290 26.90 -0.26 -26.14
N ASN A 291 26.49 0.99 -25.85
CA ASN A 291 25.84 1.86 -26.83
C ASN A 291 26.65 1.83 -28.14
N PRO A 292 26.01 1.63 -29.31
CA PRO A 292 26.60 2.13 -30.55
C PRO A 292 26.76 3.66 -30.49
#